data_AF-A0A3D1RBI8-F1
#
_entry.id   AF-A0A3D1RBI8-F1
#
_cell.length_a   1.000
_cell.length_b   1.000
_cell.length_c   1.000
_cell.angle_alpha   90.00
_cell.angle_beta   90.00
_cell.angle_gamma   90.00
#
_symmetry.space_group_name_H-M   'P 1'
#
loop_
_entity.id
_entity.type
_entity.pdbx_description
1 polymer ?
#
loop_
_entity_poly.entity_id
_entity_poly.type
_entity_poly.pdbx_seq_one_letter_code
_entity_poly.pdbx_strand_id
1 'polypeptide(L)'
;MRHLLASVLAVAALALFSGAIAVEPTPLGAGTSADRRAVPQRVETPEAPEAVSGPPTQVAAGFFPPSLDPKSLRVLTEKDLEPVAWREPFGRVKTLLEAGQGARALGLLRGVEPGSVPERYLYALALNAGGSYPEAAAALVRLAAEYPALSDHCYFLAASAFEEAKDYSAAAGAFDAVEEGSSLHEDAVEGLARSLLENGDVAGALASLQPLASRPAPAWGRDRPGEALFSVAELLERLGRKEEAAAVYLGVWSEHPRCRASGRALQRARS
;
A
#
# COMPACT_ATOMS: atom_id res chain seq x y z
N MET A 1 -55.95 -35.26 2.97
CA MET A 1 -55.32 -35.77 4.21
C MET A 1 -54.02 -34.99 4.40
N ARG A 2 -54.04 -33.83 5.06
CA ARG A 2 -53.95 -33.60 6.52
C ARG A 2 -52.54 -33.83 7.09
N HIS A 3 -51.97 -32.69 7.54
CA HIS A 3 -50.98 -32.47 8.61
C HIS A 3 -49.53 -32.17 8.16
N LEU A 4 -49.08 -30.89 8.20
CA LEU A 4 -48.56 -30.09 9.35
C LEU A 4 -47.08 -30.48 9.65
N LEU A 5 -46.09 -29.63 9.93
CA LEU A 5 -46.02 -28.28 10.48
C LEU A 5 -44.59 -27.73 10.32
N ALA A 6 -44.48 -26.41 10.22
CA ALA A 6 -43.28 -25.60 10.41
C ALA A 6 -42.72 -25.67 11.85
N SER A 7 -41.45 -25.25 12.06
CA SER A 7 -41.05 -24.35 13.17
C SER A 7 -39.58 -23.89 13.11
N VAL A 8 -39.46 -22.59 12.87
CA VAL A 8 -38.54 -21.55 13.36
C VAL A 8 -37.94 -21.79 14.77
N LEU A 9 -36.65 -21.48 15.01
CA LEU A 9 -36.17 -20.40 15.94
C LEU A 9 -34.66 -20.50 16.26
N ALA A 10 -34.02 -19.33 16.22
CA ALA A 10 -32.73 -18.99 16.83
C ALA A 10 -32.87 -18.78 18.35
N VAL A 11 -31.85 -19.11 19.16
CA VAL A 11 -31.66 -18.53 20.51
C VAL A 11 -30.16 -18.47 20.84
N ALA A 12 -29.78 -17.34 21.44
CA ALA A 12 -28.46 -16.93 21.89
C ALA A 12 -28.12 -17.38 23.34
N ALA A 13 -26.86 -17.10 23.70
CA ALA A 13 -26.31 -16.86 25.04
C ALA A 13 -26.02 -18.06 25.98
N LEU A 14 -24.78 -18.10 26.49
CA LEU A 14 -24.53 -18.11 27.94
C LEU A 14 -23.09 -17.69 28.26
N ALA A 15 -22.95 -16.61 29.02
CA ALA A 15 -21.79 -16.31 29.85
C ALA A 15 -22.04 -16.86 31.27
N LEU A 16 -20.97 -17.15 32.02
CA LEU A 16 -20.75 -16.91 33.46
C LEU A 16 -19.91 -18.01 34.13
N PHE A 17 -18.81 -17.62 34.78
CA PHE A 17 -18.41 -17.98 36.16
C PHE A 17 -17.14 -17.17 36.49
N SER A 18 -17.20 -16.10 37.30
CA SER A 18 -17.31 -16.01 38.78
C SER A 18 -16.00 -16.30 39.53
N GLY A 19 -15.58 -15.36 40.37
CA GLY A 19 -14.44 -15.49 41.28
C GLY A 19 -14.00 -14.18 41.92
N ALA A 20 -14.81 -13.66 42.85
CA ALA A 20 -14.49 -12.52 43.71
C ALA A 20 -13.76 -12.95 44.98
N ILE A 21 -12.79 -12.16 45.47
CA ILE A 21 -12.51 -12.02 46.92
C ILE A 21 -12.17 -10.55 47.20
N ALA A 22 -12.93 -9.96 48.12
CA ALA A 22 -12.70 -8.66 48.74
C ALA A 22 -12.02 -8.84 50.11
N VAL A 23 -11.16 -7.89 50.51
CA VAL A 23 -10.85 -7.62 51.92
C VAL A 23 -10.78 -6.09 52.09
N GLU A 24 -11.50 -5.62 53.11
CA GLU A 24 -11.84 -4.23 53.45
C GLU A 24 -10.89 -3.66 54.55
N PRO A 25 -11.08 -2.45 55.11
CA PRO A 25 -10.02 -1.46 55.34
C PRO A 25 -9.74 -1.18 56.83
N THR A 26 -8.81 -0.25 57.15
CA THR A 26 -8.71 0.36 58.49
C THR A 26 -8.17 1.81 58.43
N PRO A 27 -8.64 2.74 59.30
CA PRO A 27 -8.49 4.19 59.13
C PRO A 27 -7.69 4.89 60.26
N LEU A 28 -7.75 6.23 60.24
CA LEU A 28 -7.53 7.25 61.29
C LEU A 28 -6.14 7.90 61.44
N GLY A 29 -6.13 9.23 61.36
CA GLY A 29 -5.09 10.12 61.87
C GLY A 29 -5.34 11.58 61.50
N ALA A 30 -6.07 12.30 62.36
CA ALA A 30 -6.47 13.70 62.21
C ALA A 30 -5.35 14.71 62.58
N GLY A 31 -5.47 15.94 62.09
CA GLY A 31 -4.79 17.12 62.66
C GLY A 31 -4.74 18.33 61.70
N THR A 32 -5.79 19.15 61.63
CA THR A 32 -5.94 20.48 62.28
C THR A 32 -5.64 21.66 61.34
N SER A 33 -6.58 22.59 61.34
CA SER A 33 -6.69 23.86 60.64
C SER A 33 -5.50 24.82 60.75
N ALA A 34 -5.26 25.61 59.70
CA ALA A 34 -5.23 27.08 59.83
C ALA A 34 -5.29 27.75 58.46
N ASP A 35 -6.29 28.61 58.35
CA ASP A 35 -6.54 29.66 57.37
C ASP A 35 -5.31 30.53 57.08
N ARG A 36 -5.05 30.82 55.79
CA ARG A 36 -4.41 32.07 55.33
C ARG A 36 -4.56 32.22 53.81
N ARG A 37 -5.40 33.20 53.45
CA ARG A 37 -5.49 33.89 52.15
C ARG A 37 -4.14 33.96 51.42
N ALA A 38 -4.11 33.45 50.19
CA ALA A 38 -3.12 33.83 49.19
C ALA A 38 -3.79 33.88 47.79
N VAL A 39 -3.49 34.97 47.10
CA VAL A 39 -3.91 35.42 45.77
C VAL A 39 -3.69 34.33 44.71
N PRO A 40 -4.57 34.15 43.70
CA PRO A 40 -4.29 33.23 42.59
C PRO A 40 -3.12 33.80 41.76
N GLN A 41 -1.96 33.14 41.83
CA GLN A 41 -0.89 33.36 40.87
C GLN A 41 -1.32 32.80 39.52
N ARG A 42 -1.18 33.67 38.52
CA ARG A 42 -1.38 33.42 37.09
C ARG A 42 -0.50 32.23 36.69
N VAL A 43 -1.11 31.14 36.24
CA VAL A 43 -0.39 30.03 35.59
C VAL A 43 0.19 30.59 34.30
N GLU A 44 1.51 30.75 34.27
CA GLU A 44 2.26 30.99 33.03
C GLU A 44 2.23 29.69 32.22
N THR A 45 1.49 29.71 31.12
CA THR A 45 1.52 28.70 30.07
C THR A 45 2.93 28.66 29.46
N PRO A 46 3.57 27.48 29.29
CA PRO A 46 4.81 27.41 28.52
C PRO A 46 4.52 27.74 27.04
N GLU A 47 5.29 28.66 26.47
CA GLU A 47 5.27 29.02 25.05
C GLU A 47 5.43 27.78 24.16
N ALA A 48 4.54 27.67 23.17
CA ALA A 48 4.64 26.71 22.10
C ALA A 48 5.87 27.02 21.23
N PRO A 49 6.67 26.03 20.79
CA PRO A 49 7.79 26.29 19.91
C PRO A 49 7.28 26.80 18.56
N GLU A 50 7.83 27.95 18.14
CA GLU A 50 7.53 28.63 16.89
C GLU A 50 7.68 27.68 15.70
N ALA A 51 6.62 27.60 14.89
CA ALA A 51 6.65 26.90 13.62
C ALA A 51 7.61 27.61 12.68
N VAL A 52 8.75 26.97 12.39
CA VAL A 52 9.68 27.38 11.34
C VAL A 52 8.98 27.21 9.99
N SER A 53 8.36 28.30 9.53
CA SER A 53 7.81 28.44 8.18
C SER A 53 8.97 28.69 7.20
N GLY A 54 9.63 27.60 6.80
CA GLY A 54 10.45 27.58 5.60
C GLY A 54 9.60 27.09 4.42
N PRO A 55 9.78 27.63 3.19
CA PRO A 55 9.16 27.02 2.02
C PRO A 55 9.62 25.57 1.91
N PRO A 56 8.76 24.61 1.48
CA PRO A 56 9.18 23.24 1.30
C PRO A 56 10.32 23.24 0.28
N THR A 57 11.51 22.93 0.76
CA THR A 57 12.68 22.78 -0.10
C THR A 57 12.38 21.59 -1.00
N GLN A 58 12.20 21.85 -2.29
CA GLN A 58 12.07 20.80 -3.29
C GLN A 58 13.39 20.05 -3.33
N VAL A 59 13.45 18.92 -2.62
CA VAL A 59 14.52 17.94 -2.80
C VAL A 59 14.38 17.44 -4.23
N ALA A 60 15.40 17.70 -5.05
CA ALA A 60 15.45 17.17 -6.40
C ALA A 60 15.21 15.65 -6.31
N ALA A 61 14.15 15.18 -6.97
CA ALA A 61 13.74 13.79 -6.97
C ALA A 61 14.80 12.92 -7.66
N GLY A 62 15.85 12.57 -6.92
CA GLY A 62 16.71 11.45 -7.26
C GLY A 62 15.89 10.18 -7.06
N PHE A 63 15.72 9.40 -8.13
CA PHE A 63 14.89 8.19 -8.20
C PHE A 63 15.36 7.05 -7.25
N PHE A 64 16.43 7.25 -6.49
CA PHE A 64 17.05 6.24 -5.65
C PHE A 64 17.36 6.80 -4.27
N PRO A 65 16.63 6.40 -3.21
CA PRO A 65 17.11 6.67 -1.89
C PRO A 65 18.42 5.88 -1.65
N PRO A 66 19.37 6.41 -0.87
CA PRO A 66 20.41 5.58 -0.29
C PRO A 66 19.75 4.43 0.50
N SER A 67 20.52 3.41 0.85
CA SER A 67 20.06 2.30 1.70
C SER A 67 19.58 2.83 3.07
N LEU A 68 18.33 3.27 3.15
CA LEU A 68 17.68 3.75 4.35
C LEU A 68 16.91 2.57 4.94
N ASP A 69 17.33 2.07 6.10
CA ASP A 69 16.55 1.09 6.83
C ASP A 69 15.17 1.68 7.17
N PRO A 70 14.07 1.16 6.59
CA PRO A 70 12.75 1.75 6.72
C PRO A 70 12.18 1.63 8.14
N LYS A 71 12.77 0.76 8.98
CA LYS A 71 12.37 0.60 10.40
C LYS A 71 13.16 1.49 11.35
N SER A 72 14.14 2.23 10.84
CA SER A 72 14.91 3.15 11.66
C SER A 72 14.23 4.53 11.66
N LEU A 73 13.54 4.88 12.75
CA LEU A 73 13.25 6.28 13.10
C LEU A 73 14.55 7.00 13.49
N ARG A 74 15.62 6.82 12.70
CA ARG A 74 16.90 7.45 12.95
C ARG A 74 16.85 8.84 12.33
N VAL A 75 17.35 9.82 13.07
CA VAL A 75 17.59 11.16 12.55
C VAL A 75 18.50 11.03 11.32
N LEU A 76 17.97 11.38 10.15
CA LEU A 76 18.75 11.46 8.92
C LEU A 76 19.88 12.45 9.14
N THR A 77 21.10 12.02 8.91
CA THR A 77 22.29 12.87 8.97
C THR A 77 22.62 13.39 7.57
N GLU A 78 23.40 14.47 7.48
CA GLU A 78 23.87 15.01 6.19
C GLU A 78 24.58 13.94 5.34
N LYS A 79 25.27 13.00 6.01
CA LYS A 79 25.90 11.84 5.40
C LYS A 79 24.90 10.86 4.76
N ASP A 80 23.70 10.74 5.30
CA ASP A 80 22.64 9.90 4.73
C ASP A 80 22.01 10.54 3.49
N LEU A 81 22.30 11.82 3.22
CA LEU A 81 21.91 12.54 2.02
C LEU A 81 23.04 12.66 0.99
N GLU A 82 24.24 12.15 1.30
CA GLU A 82 25.36 12.15 0.36
C GLU A 82 25.02 11.31 -0.87
N PRO A 83 25.25 11.84 -2.09
CA PRO A 83 25.03 11.07 -3.31
C PRO A 83 25.83 9.78 -3.27
N VAL A 84 25.16 8.65 -3.53
CA VAL A 84 25.84 7.37 -3.68
C VAL A 84 26.95 7.52 -4.72
N ALA A 85 28.20 7.28 -4.31
CA ALA A 85 29.34 7.30 -5.20
C ALA A 85 29.30 6.05 -6.09
N TRP A 86 28.72 6.19 -7.28
CA TRP A 86 28.59 5.09 -8.24
C TRP A 86 29.93 4.78 -8.91
N ARG A 87 30.32 3.51 -8.89
CA ARG A 87 31.42 2.99 -9.70
C ARG A 87 31.01 2.98 -11.18
N GLU A 88 31.91 3.35 -12.09
CA GLU A 88 31.66 3.18 -13.52
C GLU A 88 31.55 1.68 -13.88
N PRO A 89 30.61 1.27 -14.75
CA PRO A 89 29.72 2.11 -15.57
C PRO A 89 28.37 2.49 -14.91
N PHE A 90 28.12 2.14 -13.65
CA PHE A 90 26.80 2.29 -13.01
C PHE A 90 26.34 3.73 -12.85
N GLY A 91 27.27 4.69 -12.70
CA GLY A 91 26.93 6.12 -12.71
C GLY A 91 26.26 6.55 -14.02
N ARG A 92 26.83 6.13 -15.16
CA ARG A 92 26.25 6.39 -16.49
C ARG A 92 24.95 5.63 -16.73
N VAL A 93 24.86 4.39 -16.24
CA VAL A 93 23.65 3.58 -16.32
C VAL A 93 22.49 4.30 -15.63
N LYS A 94 22.70 4.82 -14.42
CA LYS A 94 21.68 5.61 -13.70
C LYS A 94 21.20 6.79 -14.56
N THR A 95 22.11 7.60 -15.10
CA THR A 95 21.75 8.73 -15.96
C THR A 95 20.98 8.31 -17.21
N LEU A 96 21.35 7.17 -17.83
CA LEU A 96 20.63 6.65 -19.00
C LEU A 96 19.23 6.17 -18.65
N LEU A 97 19.05 5.53 -17.48
CA LEU A 97 17.73 5.11 -17.01
C LEU A 97 16.82 6.31 -16.71
N GLU A 98 17.36 7.34 -16.08
CA GLU A 98 16.65 8.60 -15.83
C GLU A 98 16.25 9.30 -17.15
N ALA A 99 17.04 9.13 -18.20
CA ALA A 99 16.72 9.61 -19.55
C ALA A 99 15.81 8.67 -20.36
N GLY A 100 15.30 7.57 -19.77
CA GLY A 100 14.47 6.58 -20.44
C GLY A 100 15.21 5.72 -21.48
N GLN A 101 16.54 5.74 -21.50
CA GLN A 101 17.38 5.03 -22.47
C GLN A 101 17.76 3.62 -22.00
N GLY A 102 16.77 2.81 -21.63
CA GLY A 102 16.95 1.47 -21.04
C GLY A 102 17.83 0.52 -21.85
N ALA A 103 17.58 0.40 -23.16
CA ALA A 103 18.38 -0.47 -24.04
C ALA A 103 19.87 -0.07 -24.09
N ARG A 104 20.17 1.23 -24.03
CA ARG A 104 21.57 1.72 -23.97
C ARG A 104 22.19 1.46 -22.61
N ALA A 105 21.43 1.66 -21.53
CA ALA A 105 21.87 1.38 -20.17
C ALA A 105 22.26 -0.09 -20.03
N LEU A 106 21.41 -1.02 -20.51
CA LEU A 106 21.71 -2.44 -20.51
C LEU A 106 22.92 -2.79 -21.42
N GLY A 107 23.06 -2.11 -22.55
CA GLY A 107 24.23 -2.24 -23.42
C GLY A 107 25.56 -1.94 -22.73
N LEU A 108 25.60 -0.96 -21.82
CA LEU A 108 26.80 -0.63 -21.03
C LEU A 108 27.18 -1.69 -19.99
N LEU A 109 26.22 -2.53 -19.58
CA LEU A 109 26.40 -3.54 -18.54
C LEU A 109 26.80 -4.91 -19.08
N ARG A 110 27.04 -5.05 -20.38
CA ARG A 110 27.48 -6.32 -20.98
C ARG A 110 28.82 -6.78 -20.41
N GLY A 111 28.83 -7.95 -19.77
CA GLY A 111 30.02 -8.51 -19.13
C GLY A 111 30.46 -7.78 -17.86
N VAL A 112 29.60 -6.92 -17.30
CA VAL A 112 29.85 -6.19 -16.06
C VAL A 112 29.00 -6.79 -14.95
N GLU A 113 29.65 -7.39 -13.96
CA GLU A 113 28.96 -7.92 -12.78
C GLU A 113 28.70 -6.82 -11.74
N PRO A 114 27.45 -6.68 -11.24
CA PRO A 114 27.13 -5.78 -10.14
C PRO A 114 27.68 -6.32 -8.81
N GLY A 115 28.44 -5.50 -8.07
CA GLY A 115 29.05 -5.90 -6.80
C GLY A 115 28.17 -5.60 -5.59
N SER A 116 27.71 -4.36 -5.47
CA SER A 116 26.91 -3.90 -4.32
C SER A 116 25.41 -4.11 -4.51
N VAL A 117 24.63 -4.10 -3.43
CA VAL A 117 23.15 -4.19 -3.49
C VAL A 117 22.55 -3.07 -4.38
N PRO A 118 22.96 -1.79 -4.25
CA PRO A 118 22.47 -0.73 -5.14
C PRO A 118 22.87 -0.94 -6.61
N GLU A 119 24.08 -1.46 -6.89
CA GLU A 119 24.49 -1.80 -8.26
C GLU A 119 23.63 -2.93 -8.84
N ARG A 120 23.30 -3.96 -8.04
CA ARG A 120 22.38 -5.04 -8.45
C ARG A 120 20.98 -4.52 -8.74
N TYR A 121 20.48 -3.59 -7.94
CA TYR A 121 19.20 -2.93 -8.17
C TYR A 121 19.20 -2.12 -9.48
N LEU A 122 20.23 -1.30 -9.73
CA LEU A 122 20.39 -0.59 -11.01
C LEU A 122 20.49 -1.56 -12.20
N TYR A 123 21.20 -2.67 -12.03
CA TYR A 123 21.28 -3.70 -13.06
C TYR A 123 19.90 -4.29 -13.38
N ALA A 124 19.12 -4.63 -12.36
CA ALA A 124 17.77 -5.16 -12.51
C ALA A 124 16.82 -4.16 -13.20
N LEU A 125 16.92 -2.87 -12.86
CA LEU A 125 16.19 -1.81 -13.56
C LEU A 125 16.61 -1.66 -15.02
N ALA A 126 17.90 -1.80 -15.32
CA ALA A 126 18.39 -1.78 -16.69
C ALA A 126 17.92 -2.99 -17.50
N LEU A 127 17.85 -4.18 -16.89
CA LEU A 127 17.21 -5.35 -17.51
C LEU A 127 15.75 -5.05 -17.84
N ASN A 128 14.99 -4.52 -16.88
CA ASN A 128 13.57 -4.22 -17.05
C ASN A 128 13.34 -3.19 -18.16
N ALA A 129 14.05 -2.05 -18.11
CA ALA A 129 13.95 -0.99 -19.11
C ALA A 129 14.54 -1.40 -20.48
N GLY A 130 15.42 -2.40 -20.51
CA GLY A 130 15.99 -2.99 -21.72
C GLY A 130 15.14 -4.11 -22.33
N GLY A 131 14.02 -4.48 -21.70
CA GLY A 131 13.10 -5.52 -22.19
C GLY A 131 13.51 -6.96 -21.87
N SER A 132 14.50 -7.18 -21.01
CA SER A 132 14.90 -8.50 -20.51
C SER A 132 14.05 -8.86 -19.28
N TYR A 133 12.74 -8.99 -19.50
CA TYR A 133 11.75 -9.05 -18.41
C TYR A 133 11.88 -10.28 -17.50
N PRO A 134 12.08 -11.52 -18.00
CA PRO A 134 12.23 -12.69 -17.13
C PRO A 134 13.43 -12.57 -16.19
N GLU A 135 14.57 -12.11 -16.72
CA GLU A 135 15.78 -11.91 -15.93
C GLU A 135 15.61 -10.76 -14.92
N ALA A 136 14.96 -9.67 -15.34
CA ALA A 136 14.66 -8.53 -14.47
C ALA A 136 13.80 -8.95 -13.29
N ALA A 137 12.70 -9.67 -13.55
CA ALA A 137 11.77 -10.12 -12.53
C ALA A 137 12.46 -11.03 -11.50
N ALA A 138 13.22 -12.03 -11.96
CA ALA A 138 13.96 -12.92 -11.09
C ALA A 138 15.02 -12.19 -10.24
N ALA A 139 15.69 -11.18 -10.81
CA ALA A 139 16.64 -10.36 -10.07
C ALA A 139 15.97 -9.50 -9.00
N LEU A 140 14.83 -8.88 -9.33
CA LEU A 140 14.06 -8.03 -8.42
C LEU A 140 13.45 -8.82 -7.25
N VAL A 141 12.92 -10.02 -7.49
CA VAL A 141 12.41 -10.89 -6.41
C VAL A 141 13.52 -11.24 -5.42
N ARG A 142 14.72 -11.60 -5.89
CA ARG A 142 15.87 -11.85 -5.00
C ARG A 142 16.26 -10.59 -4.22
N LEU A 143 16.27 -9.44 -4.88
CA LEU A 143 16.61 -8.16 -4.27
C LEU A 143 15.62 -7.73 -3.20
N ALA A 144 14.35 -8.10 -3.29
CA ALA A 144 13.36 -7.75 -2.26
C ALA A 144 13.78 -8.26 -0.87
N ALA A 145 14.37 -9.46 -0.80
CA ALA A 145 14.90 -10.02 0.45
C ALA A 145 16.24 -9.38 0.89
N GLU A 146 17.08 -9.00 -0.07
CA GLU A 146 18.41 -8.41 0.20
C GLU A 146 18.37 -6.91 0.48
N TYR A 147 17.30 -6.23 0.06
CA TYR A 147 17.16 -4.78 0.13
C TYR A 147 15.81 -4.38 0.76
N PRO A 148 15.61 -4.61 2.07
CA PRO A 148 14.32 -4.39 2.73
C PRO A 148 13.73 -2.98 2.55
N ALA A 149 14.59 -1.97 2.49
CA ALA A 149 14.24 -0.57 2.22
C ALA A 149 13.43 -0.36 0.93
N LEU A 150 13.69 -1.19 -0.08
CA LEU A 150 13.05 -1.12 -1.39
C LEU A 150 12.29 -2.41 -1.72
N SER A 151 11.98 -3.23 -0.71
CA SER A 151 11.33 -4.53 -0.91
C SER A 151 10.04 -4.39 -1.72
N ASP A 152 9.16 -3.48 -1.31
CA ASP A 152 7.88 -3.23 -1.98
C ASP A 152 8.07 -2.79 -3.44
N HIS A 153 9.04 -1.92 -3.70
CA HIS A 153 9.37 -1.45 -5.05
C HIS A 153 9.93 -2.60 -5.89
N CYS A 154 10.77 -3.45 -5.30
CA CYS A 154 11.31 -4.63 -5.97
C CYS A 154 10.19 -5.59 -6.36
N TYR A 155 9.26 -5.90 -5.44
CA TYR A 155 8.11 -6.75 -5.73
C TYR A 155 7.19 -6.15 -6.80
N PHE A 156 6.84 -4.87 -6.69
CA PHE A 156 5.99 -4.19 -7.66
C PHE A 156 6.60 -4.18 -9.08
N LEU A 157 7.90 -3.88 -9.18
CA LEU A 157 8.62 -3.89 -10.45
C LEU A 157 8.80 -5.30 -10.99
N ALA A 158 9.04 -6.29 -10.12
CA ALA A 158 9.12 -7.69 -10.52
C ALA A 158 7.80 -8.16 -11.10
N ALA A 159 6.69 -7.83 -10.45
CA ALA A 159 5.34 -8.16 -10.90
C ALA A 159 5.04 -7.55 -12.27
N SER A 160 5.38 -6.27 -12.46
CA SER A 160 5.26 -5.59 -13.75
C SER A 160 6.10 -6.26 -14.84
N ALA A 161 7.33 -6.67 -14.53
CA ALA A 161 8.17 -7.41 -15.46
C ALA A 161 7.60 -8.82 -15.78
N PHE A 162 7.03 -9.52 -14.80
CA PHE A 162 6.33 -10.78 -15.05
C PHE A 162 5.10 -10.60 -15.95
N GLU A 163 4.32 -9.52 -15.80
CA GLU A 163 3.20 -9.22 -16.69
C GLU A 163 3.68 -9.01 -18.14
N GLU A 164 4.77 -8.26 -18.35
CA GLU A 164 5.36 -8.07 -19.69
C GLU A 164 5.89 -9.40 -20.28
N ALA A 165 6.40 -10.28 -19.43
CA ALA A 165 6.79 -11.64 -19.79
C ALA A 165 5.59 -12.60 -19.98
N LYS A 166 4.36 -12.14 -19.70
CA LYS A 166 3.11 -12.93 -19.71
C LYS A 166 3.09 -14.09 -18.71
N ASP A 167 3.92 -14.03 -17.68
CA ASP A 167 3.86 -14.95 -16.54
C ASP A 167 2.94 -14.37 -15.47
N TYR A 168 1.64 -14.41 -15.74
CA TYR A 168 0.63 -13.80 -14.89
C TYR A 168 0.52 -14.47 -13.51
N SER A 169 0.89 -15.75 -13.41
CA SER A 169 0.92 -16.46 -12.12
C SER A 169 2.04 -15.92 -11.22
N ALA A 170 3.25 -15.72 -11.77
CA ALA A 170 4.35 -15.13 -11.02
C ALA A 170 4.09 -13.64 -10.72
N ALA A 171 3.48 -12.91 -11.66
CA ALA A 171 3.08 -11.53 -11.46
C ALA A 171 2.10 -11.37 -10.29
N ALA A 172 1.06 -12.21 -10.23
CA ALA A 172 0.11 -12.22 -9.12
C ALA A 172 0.82 -12.45 -7.77
N GLY A 173 1.69 -13.45 -7.68
CA GLY A 173 2.44 -13.71 -6.45
C GLY A 173 3.35 -12.55 -6.03
N ALA A 174 3.95 -11.84 -7.00
CA ALA A 174 4.80 -10.70 -6.73
C ALA A 174 4.00 -9.44 -6.32
N PHE A 175 2.83 -9.19 -6.91
CA PHE A 175 1.96 -8.10 -6.47
C PHE A 175 1.39 -8.35 -5.06
N ASP A 176 1.00 -9.59 -4.75
CA ASP A 176 0.49 -9.98 -3.42
C ASP A 176 1.55 -9.83 -2.32
N ALA A 177 2.83 -9.91 -2.66
CA ALA A 177 3.94 -9.71 -1.74
C ALA A 177 4.18 -8.22 -1.35
N VAL A 178 3.48 -7.26 -1.97
CA VAL A 178 3.57 -5.83 -1.62
C VAL A 178 2.73 -5.55 -0.37
N GLU A 179 3.37 -5.19 0.73
CA GLU A 179 2.74 -4.99 2.04
C GLU A 179 1.67 -3.87 2.03
N GLU A 180 0.61 -4.02 2.83
CA GLU A 180 -0.50 -3.04 2.93
C GLU A 180 -0.05 -1.62 3.36
N GLY A 181 1.05 -1.54 4.10
CA GLY A 181 1.64 -0.26 4.52
C GLY A 181 2.39 0.49 3.41
N SER A 182 2.60 -0.14 2.25
CA SER A 182 3.34 0.46 1.14
C SER A 182 2.53 1.54 0.43
N SER A 183 3.20 2.60 -0.03
CA SER A 183 2.58 3.57 -0.94
C SER A 183 2.20 2.96 -2.29
N LEU A 184 2.78 1.81 -2.64
CA LEU A 184 2.49 1.06 -3.86
C LEU A 184 1.37 0.03 -3.70
N HIS A 185 0.84 -0.17 -2.49
CA HIS A 185 -0.07 -1.28 -2.23
C HIS A 185 -1.38 -1.18 -3.04
N GLU A 186 -1.98 0.00 -3.13
CA GLU A 186 -3.23 0.15 -3.89
C GLU A 186 -3.03 -0.09 -5.39
N ASP A 187 -1.88 0.33 -5.94
CA ASP A 187 -1.48 0.00 -7.32
C ASP A 187 -1.19 -1.49 -7.48
N ALA A 188 -0.58 -2.12 -6.49
CA ALA A 188 -0.30 -3.56 -6.48
C ALA A 188 -1.59 -4.38 -6.44
N VAL A 189 -2.61 -3.96 -5.69
CA VAL A 189 -3.92 -4.63 -5.64
C VAL A 189 -4.63 -4.57 -7.00
N GLU A 190 -4.58 -3.43 -7.69
CA GLU A 190 -5.07 -3.31 -9.07
C GLU A 190 -4.29 -4.21 -10.03
N GLY A 191 -2.95 -4.25 -9.92
CA GLY A 191 -2.07 -5.12 -10.71
C GLY A 191 -2.33 -6.62 -10.46
N LEU A 192 -2.51 -7.00 -9.19
CA LEU A 192 -2.86 -8.35 -8.76
C LEU A 192 -4.16 -8.81 -9.40
N ALA A 193 -5.20 -7.99 -9.32
CA ALA A 193 -6.50 -8.31 -9.92
C ALA A 193 -6.40 -8.50 -11.44
N ARG A 194 -5.63 -7.64 -12.12
CA ARG A 194 -5.37 -7.77 -13.56
C ARG A 194 -4.62 -9.06 -13.88
N SER A 195 -3.55 -9.36 -13.17
CA SER A 195 -2.76 -10.58 -13.36
C SER A 195 -3.60 -11.84 -13.11
N LEU A 196 -4.41 -11.87 -12.05
CA LEU A 196 -5.33 -12.99 -11.77
C LEU A 196 -6.37 -13.16 -12.88
N LEU A 197 -6.90 -12.06 -13.41
CA LEU A 197 -7.85 -12.08 -14.52
C LEU A 197 -7.25 -12.65 -15.80
N GLU A 198 -6.03 -12.23 -16.18
CA GLU A 198 -5.32 -12.75 -17.34
C GLU A 198 -4.93 -14.23 -17.16
N ASN A 199 -4.71 -14.67 -15.92
CA ASN A 199 -4.52 -16.08 -15.58
C ASN A 199 -5.83 -16.89 -15.53
N GLY A 200 -6.98 -16.25 -15.74
CA GLY A 200 -8.30 -16.90 -15.73
C GLY A 200 -8.94 -17.04 -14.34
N ASP A 201 -8.30 -16.58 -13.27
CA ASP A 201 -8.84 -16.59 -11.91
C ASP A 201 -9.68 -15.33 -11.62
N VAL A 202 -10.88 -15.31 -12.22
CA VAL A 202 -11.84 -14.20 -12.05
C VAL A 202 -12.30 -14.07 -10.59
N ALA A 203 -12.40 -15.19 -9.85
CA ALA A 203 -12.84 -15.18 -8.46
C ALA A 203 -11.76 -14.61 -7.54
N GLY A 204 -10.49 -14.99 -7.75
CA GLY A 204 -9.35 -14.41 -7.05
C GLY A 204 -9.23 -12.91 -7.32
N ALA A 205 -9.38 -12.48 -8.58
CA ALA A 205 -9.35 -11.06 -8.94
C ALA A 205 -10.45 -10.24 -8.23
N LEU A 206 -11.65 -10.80 -8.09
CA LEU A 206 -12.74 -10.17 -7.34
C LEU A 206 -12.38 -10.05 -5.85
N ALA A 207 -11.86 -11.13 -5.28
CA ALA A 207 -11.51 -11.20 -3.85
C ALA A 207 -10.39 -10.22 -3.49
N SER A 208 -9.38 -10.06 -4.36
CA SER A 208 -8.26 -9.14 -4.11
C SER A 208 -8.68 -7.67 -4.11
N LEU A 209 -9.66 -7.28 -4.94
CA LEU A 209 -10.15 -5.90 -5.02
C LEU A 209 -11.10 -5.53 -3.87
N GLN A 210 -11.76 -6.51 -3.25
CA GLN A 210 -12.84 -6.27 -2.30
C GLN A 210 -12.42 -5.41 -1.08
N PRO A 211 -11.25 -5.60 -0.46
CA PRO A 211 -10.80 -4.74 0.65
C PRO A 211 -10.67 -3.28 0.23
N LEU A 212 -10.05 -3.00 -0.94
CA LEU A 212 -9.89 -1.65 -1.46
C LEU A 212 -11.23 -1.02 -1.85
N ALA A 213 -12.09 -1.79 -2.53
CA ALA A 213 -13.41 -1.34 -2.98
C ALA A 213 -14.40 -1.06 -1.83
N SER A 214 -14.17 -1.62 -0.64
CA SER A 214 -15.02 -1.39 0.55
C SER A 214 -14.71 -0.08 1.28
N ARG A 215 -13.62 0.61 0.93
CA ARG A 215 -13.21 1.86 1.56
C ARG A 215 -14.10 3.03 1.07
N PRO A 216 -14.45 3.99 1.94
CA PRO A 216 -15.24 5.14 1.53
C PRO A 216 -14.46 6.05 0.57
N ALA A 217 -15.18 6.85 -0.22
CA ALA A 217 -14.57 7.83 -1.11
C ALA A 217 -13.66 8.80 -0.32
N PRO A 218 -12.40 9.01 -0.75
CA PRO A 218 -11.46 9.86 -0.03
C PRO A 218 -11.87 11.33 -0.15
N ALA A 219 -11.67 12.16 0.87
CA ALA A 219 -12.08 13.58 0.85
C ALA A 219 -11.40 14.42 -0.25
N TRP A 220 -10.20 14.03 -0.70
CA TRP A 220 -9.43 14.68 -1.75
C TRP A 220 -8.51 13.66 -2.44
N GLY A 221 -7.99 14.01 -3.62
CA GLY A 221 -7.08 13.13 -4.38
C GLY A 221 -7.79 12.15 -5.32
N ARG A 222 -7.05 11.12 -5.75
CA ARG A 222 -7.56 10.05 -6.64
C ARG A 222 -8.44 9.10 -5.84
N ASP A 223 -9.62 8.78 -6.38
CA ASP A 223 -10.61 7.89 -5.76
C ASP A 223 -10.33 6.42 -6.11
N ARG A 224 -9.26 5.86 -5.53
CA ARG A 224 -8.86 4.46 -5.72
C ARG A 224 -9.93 3.45 -5.30
N PRO A 225 -10.63 3.63 -4.15
CA PRO A 225 -11.73 2.75 -3.79
C PRO A 225 -12.83 2.71 -4.85
N GLY A 226 -13.19 3.87 -5.41
CA GLY A 226 -14.19 3.94 -6.49
C GLY A 226 -13.74 3.30 -7.81
N GLU A 227 -12.45 3.36 -8.13
CA GLU A 227 -11.87 2.68 -9.31
C GLU A 227 -11.82 1.15 -9.12
N ALA A 228 -11.49 0.69 -7.91
CA ALA A 228 -11.57 -0.72 -7.54
C ALA A 228 -13.02 -1.24 -7.58
N LEU A 229 -13.97 -0.47 -7.04
CA LEU A 229 -15.41 -0.81 -7.05
C LEU A 229 -15.96 -0.90 -8.48
N PHE A 230 -15.52 -0.02 -9.38
CA PHE A 230 -15.84 -0.11 -10.80
C PHE A 230 -15.30 -1.40 -11.43
N SER A 231 -14.06 -1.76 -11.11
CA SER A 231 -13.43 -3.00 -11.59
C SER A 231 -14.14 -4.25 -11.06
N VAL A 232 -14.61 -4.24 -9.80
CA VAL A 232 -15.47 -5.29 -9.22
C VAL A 232 -16.75 -5.48 -10.05
N ALA A 233 -17.42 -4.39 -10.45
CA ALA A 233 -18.60 -4.47 -11.30
C ALA A 233 -18.29 -5.10 -12.69
N GLU A 234 -17.17 -4.71 -13.33
CA GLU A 234 -16.74 -5.30 -14.60
C GLU A 234 -16.45 -6.81 -14.47
N LEU A 235 -15.88 -7.24 -13.34
CA LEU A 235 -15.66 -8.67 -13.05
C LEU A 235 -16.98 -9.43 -12.81
N LEU A 236 -17.94 -8.82 -12.11
CA LEU A 236 -19.28 -9.42 -11.92
C LEU A 236 -20.01 -9.60 -13.26
N GLU A 237 -19.90 -8.64 -14.19
CA GLU A 237 -20.43 -8.79 -15.55
C GLU A 237 -19.80 -9.99 -16.28
N ARG A 238 -18.47 -10.16 -16.17
CA ARG A 238 -17.76 -11.31 -16.76
C ARG A 238 -18.23 -12.65 -16.20
N LEU A 239 -18.62 -12.68 -14.92
CA LEU A 239 -19.22 -13.86 -14.27
C LEU A 239 -20.71 -14.07 -14.62
N GLY A 240 -21.31 -13.21 -15.44
CA GLY A 240 -22.73 -13.26 -15.79
C GLY A 240 -23.68 -12.72 -14.71
N ARG A 241 -23.16 -12.16 -13.62
CA ARG A 241 -23.91 -11.61 -12.48
C ARG A 241 -24.34 -10.16 -12.75
N LYS A 242 -25.10 -9.97 -13.83
CA LYS A 242 -25.43 -8.64 -14.37
C LYS A 242 -26.22 -7.75 -13.40
N GLU A 243 -27.19 -8.31 -12.69
CA GLU A 243 -28.01 -7.54 -11.74
C GLU A 243 -27.15 -7.01 -10.58
N GLU A 244 -26.23 -7.83 -10.08
CA GLU A 244 -25.29 -7.44 -9.03
C GLU A 244 -24.30 -6.41 -9.55
N ALA A 245 -23.77 -6.60 -10.76
CA ALA A 245 -22.90 -5.61 -11.39
C ALA A 245 -23.59 -4.25 -11.55
N ALA A 246 -24.86 -4.22 -11.98
CA ALA A 246 -25.64 -3.00 -12.11
C ALA A 246 -25.81 -2.28 -10.76
N ALA A 247 -26.07 -3.02 -9.68
CA ALA A 247 -26.14 -2.45 -8.33
C ALA A 247 -24.80 -1.85 -7.89
N VAL A 248 -23.67 -2.52 -8.16
CA VAL A 248 -22.33 -2.01 -7.85
C VAL A 248 -22.00 -0.77 -8.68
N TYR A 249 -22.34 -0.75 -9.98
CA TYR A 249 -22.17 0.45 -10.81
C TYR A 249 -22.98 1.65 -10.30
N LEU A 250 -24.19 1.43 -9.80
CA LEU A 250 -24.96 2.49 -9.13
C LEU A 250 -24.24 3.01 -7.90
N GLY A 251 -23.66 2.11 -7.08
CA GLY A 251 -22.83 2.46 -5.93
C GLY A 251 -21.64 3.35 -6.32
N VAL A 252 -20.89 3.00 -7.37
CA VAL A 252 -19.79 3.84 -7.88
C VAL A 252 -20.30 5.25 -8.24
N TRP A 253 -21.46 5.35 -8.90
CA TRP A 253 -22.00 6.64 -9.29
C TRP A 253 -22.47 7.48 -8.09
N SER A 254 -23.17 6.88 -7.12
CA SER A 254 -23.76 7.59 -5.99
C SER A 254 -22.77 7.88 -4.85
N GLU A 255 -21.83 6.96 -4.59
CA GLU A 255 -20.93 7.02 -3.43
C GLU A 255 -19.53 7.53 -3.82
N HIS A 256 -19.12 7.34 -5.08
CA HIS A 256 -17.81 7.74 -5.62
C HIS A 256 -17.94 8.73 -6.80
N PRO A 257 -18.61 9.89 -6.64
CA PRO A 257 -18.90 10.81 -7.75
C PRO A 257 -17.65 11.46 -8.38
N ARG A 258 -16.49 11.38 -7.71
CA ARG A 258 -15.21 11.90 -8.21
C ARG A 258 -14.32 10.84 -8.85
N CYS A 259 -14.68 9.57 -8.75
CA CYS A 259 -14.04 8.52 -9.52
C CYS A 259 -14.18 8.83 -11.02
N ARG A 260 -13.08 8.69 -11.77
CA ARG A 260 -13.06 8.94 -13.22
C ARG A 260 -14.08 8.07 -13.97
N ALA A 261 -14.35 6.89 -13.44
CA ALA A 261 -15.29 5.94 -14.02
C ALA A 261 -16.76 6.21 -13.65
N SER A 262 -17.07 7.15 -12.75
CA SER A 262 -18.43 7.39 -12.23
C SER A 262 -19.48 7.63 -13.32
N GLY A 263 -19.15 8.45 -14.33
CA GLY A 263 -20.05 8.68 -15.47
C GLY A 263 -20.29 7.43 -16.33
N ARG A 264 -19.24 6.62 -16.55
CA ARG A 264 -19.35 5.33 -17.26
C ARG A 264 -20.15 4.31 -16.44
N ALA A 265 -19.99 4.30 -15.12
CA ALA A 265 -20.71 3.42 -14.21
C ALA A 265 -22.23 3.63 -14.34
N LEU A 266 -22.68 4.89 -14.32
CA LEU A 266 -24.11 5.19 -14.52
C LEU A 266 -24.64 4.70 -15.87
N GLN A 267 -23.83 4.81 -16.94
CA GLN A 267 -24.23 4.31 -18.25
C GLN A 267 -24.39 2.78 -18.24
N ARG A 268 -23.43 2.06 -17.64
CA ARG A 268 -23.45 0.60 -17.52
C ARG A 268 -24.57 0.09 -16.61
N ALA A 269 -24.87 0.78 -15.53
CA ALA A 269 -25.98 0.44 -14.63
C ALA A 269 -27.36 0.46 -15.33
N ARG A 270 -27.49 1.18 -16.45
CA ARG A 270 -28.74 1.36 -17.19
C ARG A 270 -28.89 0.44 -18.39
N SER A 271 -27.81 -0.22 -18.82
CA SER A 271 -27.77 -1.11 -19.99
C SER A 271 -28.02 -2.56 -19.61
#